data_AF-A0A1C4U7J8-F1
#
_entry.id   AF-A0A1C4U7J8-F1
#
_cell.length_a   1.000
_cell.length_b   1.000
_cell.length_c   1.000
_cell.angle_alpha   90.00
_cell.angle_beta   90.00
_cell.angle_gamma   90.00
#
_symmetry.space_group_name_H-M   'P 1'
#
loop_
_entity.id
_entity.type
_entity.pdbx_description
1 polymer ?
#
loop_
_entity_poly.entity_id
_entity_poly.type
_entity_poly.pdbx_seq_one_letter_code
_entity_poly.pdbx_strand_id
1 'polypeptide(L)'
;MSDEERRDSLADQAAAWVPPWERPRPPAPTTPEVDETTAETDKDPVEGPTPDTAVPAQSTAEDLGAEPPLQEPESSTIAGAASAGGLEPGAGESDAPVVGEGGAGDVPPGPVVGRRRAPAAPEPAPELSDAELRGALEAILLVVDEPVSELVLAQVVEQPAERVGPMLDEIAAGYTAAGHGFELRRAAGGWRLYTRPEYATYVERFVLDGQSVRLTQAALETLAVVAYKQPVTRSRISAIRGVNCDGVIRTLVTRGLVEECGTEPDSGAFLYRTTTLFLEKLGLNTVDELPPLAPFLPDDVEELADATR
;
A
#
# COMPACT_ATOMS: atom_id res chain seq x y z
N MET A 1 9.33 42.19 -28.87
CA MET A 1 9.39 41.75 -27.47
C MET A 1 9.51 40.24 -27.52
N SER A 2 10.63 39.74 -27.01
CA SER A 2 11.32 38.56 -27.51
C SER A 2 10.79 37.26 -26.92
N ASP A 3 10.78 36.18 -27.71
CA ASP A 3 10.54 34.80 -27.25
C ASP A 3 11.60 34.29 -26.24
N GLU A 4 12.63 35.10 -25.97
CA GLU A 4 13.71 34.88 -25.02
C GLU A 4 13.23 34.90 -23.55
N GLU A 5 12.30 35.78 -23.17
CA GLU A 5 11.86 35.95 -21.76
C GLU A 5 10.82 34.93 -21.32
N ARG A 6 10.16 34.24 -22.27
CA ARG A 6 9.17 33.18 -21.96
C ARG A 6 9.85 31.83 -21.63
N ARG A 7 11.18 31.77 -21.76
CA ARG A 7 12.07 30.64 -21.43
C ARG A 7 12.84 30.83 -20.12
N ASP A 8 12.40 31.74 -19.23
CA ASP A 8 12.54 31.55 -17.77
C ASP A 8 11.58 30.43 -17.33
N SER A 9 11.62 29.29 -18.03
CA SER A 9 12.42 28.12 -17.68
C SER A 9 11.57 27.25 -16.77
N LEU A 10 10.70 26.48 -17.44
CA LEU A 10 10.02 25.35 -16.82
C LEU A 10 11.02 24.38 -16.15
N ALA A 11 12.29 24.39 -16.60
CA ALA A 11 13.37 23.66 -15.95
C ALA A 11 13.77 24.28 -14.59
N ASP A 12 13.82 25.60 -14.46
CA ASP A 12 14.04 26.27 -13.17
C ASP A 12 12.82 26.16 -12.25
N GLN A 13 11.60 26.14 -12.80
CA GLN A 13 10.37 25.89 -12.03
C GLN A 13 10.26 24.43 -11.56
N ALA A 14 10.79 23.47 -12.33
CA ALA A 14 10.90 22.06 -11.93
C ALA A 14 12.03 21.86 -10.91
N ALA A 15 13.16 22.56 -11.05
CA ALA A 15 14.27 22.52 -10.09
C ALA A 15 13.94 23.22 -8.76
N ALA A 16 13.01 24.19 -8.76
CA ALA A 16 12.51 24.85 -7.56
C ALA A 16 11.37 24.10 -6.86
N TRP A 17 10.85 23.02 -7.46
CA TRP A 17 9.79 22.21 -6.85
C TRP A 17 10.39 21.31 -5.76
N VAL A 18 10.13 21.67 -4.49
CA VAL A 18 10.44 20.82 -3.34
C VAL A 18 9.20 19.99 -2.98
N PRO A 19 9.29 18.65 -3.00
CA PRO A 19 8.17 17.80 -2.66
C PRO A 19 7.67 18.08 -1.23
N PRO A 20 6.36 17.90 -0.96
CA PRO A 20 5.75 18.29 0.31
C PRO A 20 6.41 17.66 1.55
N TRP A 21 7.01 16.49 1.41
CA TRP A 21 7.68 15.74 2.49
C TRP A 21 9.12 16.19 2.79
N GLU A 22 9.71 17.03 1.95
CA GLU A 22 11.06 17.59 2.15
C GLU A 22 11.03 19.02 2.73
N ARG A 23 9.85 19.59 2.97
CA ARG A 23 9.71 20.95 3.51
C ARG A 23 9.96 20.98 5.02
N PRO A 24 10.77 21.93 5.55
CA PRO A 24 10.98 22.08 6.99
C PRO A 24 9.66 22.32 7.72
N ARG A 25 9.45 21.63 8.84
CA ARG A 25 8.25 21.79 9.67
C ARG A 25 8.20 23.25 10.19
N PRO A 26 7.10 24.00 9.96
CA PRO A 26 7.01 25.36 10.46
C PRO A 26 7.11 25.37 12.00
N PRO A 27 7.69 26.43 12.60
CA PRO A 27 7.79 26.54 14.04
C PRO A 27 6.38 26.54 14.66
N ALA A 28 6.23 25.85 15.78
CA ALA A 28 4.96 25.77 16.49
C ALA A 28 4.44 27.18 16.83
N PRO A 29 3.14 27.46 16.69
CA PRO A 29 2.57 28.71 17.14
C PRO A 29 2.70 28.82 18.66
N THR A 30 3.69 29.56 19.15
CA THR A 30 3.43 30.95 19.57
C THR A 30 2.08 31.27 20.23
N THR A 31 1.51 30.48 21.15
CA THR A 31 0.25 30.85 21.81
C THR A 31 0.40 32.25 22.44
N PRO A 32 -0.35 33.28 22.00
CA PRO A 32 -0.38 34.52 22.74
C PRO A 32 -1.26 34.30 23.97
N GLU A 33 -0.67 34.59 25.13
CA GLU A 33 -1.33 34.67 26.42
C GLU A 33 -2.45 35.73 26.33
N VAL A 34 -3.70 35.29 26.49
CA VAL A 34 -4.88 36.16 26.39
C VAL A 34 -5.21 36.64 27.80
N ASP A 35 -4.96 37.92 28.06
CA ASP A 35 -5.40 38.62 29.27
C ASP A 35 -6.93 38.78 29.23
N GLU A 36 -7.61 38.23 30.23
CA GLU A 36 -9.03 38.41 30.46
C GLU A 36 -9.32 39.84 30.93
N THR A 37 -10.11 40.60 30.18
CA THR A 37 -10.84 41.76 30.73
C THR A 37 -12.22 41.90 30.07
N THR A 38 -13.20 41.79 30.96
CA THR A 38 -14.64 42.02 30.94
C THR A 38 -15.16 43.21 30.12
N ALA A 39 -16.25 43.00 29.37
CA ALA A 39 -17.47 43.87 29.29
C ALA A 39 -18.42 43.29 28.21
N GLU A 40 -19.53 42.64 28.55
CA GLU A 40 -20.87 43.19 28.85
C GLU A 40 -21.63 43.84 27.66
N THR A 41 -22.75 43.19 27.29
CA THR A 41 -24.04 43.73 26.80
C THR A 41 -24.10 44.40 25.41
N ASP A 42 -24.85 43.83 24.46
CA ASP A 42 -26.28 44.18 24.27
C ASP A 42 -26.97 43.30 23.21
N LYS A 43 -28.26 43.02 23.45
CA LYS A 43 -29.19 42.33 22.54
C LYS A 43 -29.90 43.38 21.69
N ASP A 44 -30.15 43.09 20.42
CA ASP A 44 -31.51 43.17 19.89
C ASP A 44 -31.65 42.47 18.51
N PRO A 45 -32.85 41.95 18.17
CA PRO A 45 -33.09 41.08 17.02
C PRO A 45 -33.73 41.83 15.85
N VAL A 46 -33.47 41.41 14.60
CA VAL A 46 -34.32 41.82 13.46
C VAL A 46 -34.54 40.65 12.47
N GLU A 47 -35.82 40.28 12.42
CA GLU A 47 -36.64 39.63 11.39
C GLU A 47 -36.07 39.33 9.98
N GLY A 48 -36.44 38.14 9.49
CA GLY A 48 -36.33 37.74 8.07
C GLY A 48 -37.38 38.41 7.17
N PRO A 49 -37.40 38.04 5.87
CA PRO A 49 -38.55 37.25 5.40
C PRO A 49 -38.20 36.18 4.33
N THR A 50 -38.90 35.05 4.39
CA THR A 50 -39.32 34.21 3.23
C THR A 50 -40.71 34.68 2.77
N PRO A 51 -41.39 34.10 1.74
CA PRO A 51 -41.08 33.06 0.74
C PRO A 51 -41.23 33.67 -0.69
N ASP A 52 -41.27 33.03 -1.86
CA ASP A 52 -41.96 31.84 -2.32
C ASP A 52 -41.61 31.70 -3.83
N THR A 53 -41.56 30.48 -4.36
CA THR A 53 -42.15 30.04 -5.65
C THR A 53 -41.44 28.79 -6.12
N ALA A 54 -42.21 27.71 -6.09
CA ALA A 54 -41.85 26.39 -6.55
C ALA A 54 -42.31 26.13 -8.01
N VAL A 55 -41.79 25.01 -8.56
CA VAL A 55 -42.35 24.12 -9.59
C VAL A 55 -42.06 24.48 -11.07
N PRO A 56 -41.92 23.52 -12.04
CA PRO A 56 -41.91 22.05 -11.96
C PRO A 56 -40.69 21.33 -12.58
N ALA A 57 -40.60 20.05 -12.20
CA ALA A 57 -39.92 18.96 -12.88
C ALA A 57 -40.45 18.70 -14.30
N GLN A 58 -39.55 18.28 -15.20
CA GLN A 58 -39.91 17.43 -16.34
C GLN A 58 -38.93 16.26 -16.45
N SER A 59 -39.56 15.08 -16.46
CA SER A 59 -39.04 13.76 -16.79
C SER A 59 -38.91 13.65 -18.31
N THR A 60 -37.79 13.11 -18.79
CA THR A 60 -37.75 12.30 -20.02
C THR A 60 -36.69 11.22 -19.85
N ALA A 61 -37.19 9.98 -19.77
CA ALA A 61 -36.45 8.76 -19.87
C ALA A 61 -36.37 8.34 -21.35
N GLU A 62 -35.16 8.21 -21.87
CA GLU A 62 -34.77 7.57 -23.15
C GLU A 62 -33.29 7.19 -22.95
N ASP A 63 -32.70 6.09 -23.38
CA ASP A 63 -33.13 4.88 -24.09
C ASP A 63 -31.94 3.90 -23.91
N LEU A 64 -32.25 2.62 -23.74
CA LEU A 64 -31.29 1.55 -23.47
C LEU A 64 -30.70 1.03 -24.79
N GLY A 65 -29.53 1.53 -25.16
CA GLY A 65 -28.72 1.00 -26.24
C GLY A 65 -27.81 -0.14 -25.78
N ALA A 66 -28.19 -1.37 -26.10
CA ALA A 66 -27.48 -2.61 -25.80
C ALA A 66 -26.10 -2.71 -26.50
N GLU A 67 -25.09 -3.16 -25.75
CA GLU A 67 -23.78 -3.58 -26.27
C GLU A 67 -23.86 -4.99 -26.91
N PRO A 68 -23.20 -5.23 -28.06
CA PRO A 68 -23.03 -6.59 -28.60
C PRO A 68 -21.88 -7.35 -27.90
N PRO A 69 -21.94 -8.70 -27.85
CA PRO A 69 -21.02 -9.50 -27.04
C PRO A 69 -19.64 -9.66 -27.69
N LEU A 70 -18.61 -9.61 -26.85
CA LEU A 70 -17.22 -9.93 -27.18
C LEU A 70 -17.04 -11.45 -27.36
N GLN A 71 -16.40 -11.83 -28.45
CA GLN A 71 -15.96 -13.20 -28.74
C GLN A 71 -14.70 -13.54 -27.91
N GLU A 72 -14.73 -14.67 -27.24
CA GLU A 72 -13.56 -15.30 -26.60
C GLU A 72 -12.61 -15.87 -27.67
N PRO A 73 -11.28 -15.73 -27.50
CA PRO A 73 -10.34 -16.66 -28.11
C PRO A 73 -9.71 -17.58 -27.05
N GLU A 74 -10.22 -18.80 -27.04
CA GLU A 74 -9.52 -20.09 -27.12
C GLU A 74 -8.13 -20.20 -26.46
N SER A 75 -8.11 -20.97 -25.37
CA SER A 75 -6.95 -21.51 -24.68
C SER A 75 -6.04 -22.35 -25.59
N SER A 76 -4.77 -21.96 -25.72
CA SER A 76 -3.72 -22.84 -26.24
C SER A 76 -2.93 -23.45 -25.08
N THR A 77 -3.21 -24.73 -24.86
CA THR A 77 -2.46 -25.67 -24.02
C THR A 77 -1.03 -25.83 -24.54
N ILE A 78 -0.04 -25.61 -23.67
CA ILE A 78 1.32 -26.16 -23.83
C ILE A 78 1.58 -27.15 -22.71
N ALA A 79 1.79 -28.39 -23.12
CA ALA A 79 2.15 -29.53 -22.30
C ALA A 79 3.59 -29.40 -21.76
N GLY A 80 3.79 -29.81 -20.52
CA GLY A 80 5.11 -29.98 -19.91
C GLY A 80 5.02 -30.97 -18.75
N ALA A 81 5.27 -32.24 -19.06
CA ALA A 81 5.35 -33.34 -18.11
C ALA A 81 6.68 -33.33 -17.34
N ALA A 82 6.63 -33.60 -16.03
CA ALA A 82 7.63 -34.42 -15.34
C ALA A 82 7.15 -34.80 -13.93
N SER A 83 6.87 -36.10 -13.74
CA SER A 83 6.68 -36.73 -12.44
C SER A 83 8.02 -36.93 -11.72
N ALA A 84 8.03 -36.66 -10.42
CA ALA A 84 8.83 -37.36 -9.42
C ALA A 84 7.90 -37.47 -8.19
N GLY A 85 7.54 -38.67 -7.73
CA GLY A 85 8.46 -39.61 -7.11
C GLY A 85 8.33 -39.41 -5.60
N GLY A 86 7.39 -40.14 -5.00
CA GLY A 86 7.00 -39.97 -3.60
C GLY A 86 8.07 -40.40 -2.61
N LEU A 87 7.82 -40.09 -1.34
CA LEU A 87 8.12 -40.94 -0.19
C LEU A 87 7.38 -40.35 1.02
N GLU A 88 6.40 -41.09 1.53
CA GLU A 88 6.00 -40.97 2.94
C GLU A 88 7.09 -41.61 3.82
N PRO A 89 7.14 -41.27 5.12
CA PRO A 89 6.51 -42.21 6.05
C PRO A 89 5.87 -41.59 7.30
N GLY A 90 4.75 -42.19 7.72
CA GLY A 90 4.69 -42.92 8.99
C GLY A 90 4.41 -42.10 10.25
N ALA A 91 3.13 -41.77 10.45
CA ALA A 91 2.57 -41.48 11.77
C ALA A 91 2.20 -42.79 12.49
N GLY A 92 2.63 -42.91 13.74
CA GLY A 92 2.31 -43.98 14.69
C GLY A 92 3.30 -43.85 15.86
N GLU A 93 2.94 -43.89 17.12
CA GLU A 93 1.67 -44.16 17.79
C GLU A 93 1.82 -43.64 19.23
N SER A 94 0.68 -43.44 19.89
CA SER A 94 0.45 -43.21 21.31
C SER A 94 1.44 -43.89 22.26
N ASP A 95 1.70 -43.29 23.43
CA ASP A 95 0.96 -43.65 24.65
C ASP A 95 1.40 -42.79 25.84
N ALA A 96 0.44 -42.32 26.62
CA ALA A 96 0.64 -41.71 27.93
C ALA A 96 -0.03 -42.60 28.97
N PRO A 97 0.60 -42.82 30.12
CA PRO A 97 -0.20 -42.78 31.34
C PRO A 97 0.47 -42.02 32.50
N VAL A 98 -0.32 -41.08 33.02
CA VAL A 98 -0.79 -40.91 34.41
C VAL A 98 0.10 -41.36 35.58
N VAL A 99 0.25 -40.38 36.48
CA VAL A 99 0.82 -40.31 37.83
C VAL A 99 0.25 -41.34 38.83
N GLY A 100 1.10 -41.85 39.73
CA GLY A 100 0.65 -42.56 40.94
C GLY A 100 1.79 -42.96 41.91
N GLU A 101 2.02 -42.09 42.90
CA GLU A 101 2.54 -42.27 44.27
C GLU A 101 3.49 -43.42 44.69
N GLY A 102 4.52 -43.04 45.44
CA GLY A 102 4.92 -43.77 46.67
C GLY A 102 6.39 -44.19 46.77
N GLY A 103 7.04 -43.80 47.86
CA GLY A 103 8.18 -44.55 48.42
C GLY A 103 9.46 -43.77 48.61
N ALA A 104 9.70 -43.36 49.87
CA ALA A 104 11.00 -42.92 50.35
C ALA A 104 12.02 -44.09 50.27
N GLY A 105 13.17 -43.83 49.67
CA GLY A 105 14.30 -44.76 49.61
C GLY A 105 15.58 -44.02 49.27
N ASP A 106 16.50 -44.03 50.22
CA ASP A 106 17.87 -43.49 50.19
C ASP A 106 18.60 -43.87 48.88
N VAL A 107 19.11 -42.88 48.15
CA VAL A 107 19.80 -43.07 46.86
C VAL A 107 21.30 -42.80 47.04
N PRO A 108 22.19 -43.78 46.80
CA PRO A 108 23.63 -43.54 46.75
C PRO A 108 24.02 -42.82 45.44
N PRO A 109 25.14 -42.05 45.41
CA PRO A 109 25.44 -41.19 44.28
C PRO A 109 25.79 -42.01 43.03
N GLY A 110 25.02 -41.79 41.96
CA GLY A 110 25.24 -42.37 40.63
C GLY A 110 26.42 -41.75 39.88
N PRO A 111 26.89 -42.39 38.80
CA PRO A 111 28.09 -42.01 38.07
C PRO A 111 27.90 -40.67 37.33
N VAL A 112 28.99 -39.92 37.24
CA VAL A 112 29.10 -38.63 36.54
C VAL A 112 28.57 -38.71 35.11
N VAL A 113 27.37 -38.15 34.87
CA VAL A 113 26.80 -37.97 33.53
C VAL A 113 27.63 -36.91 32.82
N GLY A 114 28.37 -37.34 31.80
CA GLY A 114 29.10 -36.45 30.91
C GLY A 114 28.18 -35.37 30.37
N ARG A 115 28.61 -34.10 30.45
CA ARG A 115 27.92 -32.97 29.82
C ARG A 115 27.72 -33.32 28.34
N ARG A 116 26.47 -33.50 27.92
CA ARG A 116 26.13 -33.51 26.48
C ARG A 116 26.65 -32.18 25.92
N ARG A 117 27.66 -32.27 25.05
CA ARG A 117 28.07 -31.14 24.22
C ARG A 117 26.83 -30.72 23.45
N ALA A 118 26.40 -29.47 23.63
CA ALA A 118 25.36 -28.88 22.78
C ALA A 118 25.76 -29.13 21.31
N PRO A 119 24.82 -29.45 20.42
CA PRO A 119 25.13 -29.52 18.99
C PRO A 119 25.83 -28.22 18.62
N ALA A 120 26.97 -28.33 17.96
CA ALA A 120 27.67 -27.16 17.45
C ALA A 120 26.66 -26.37 16.61
N ALA A 121 26.55 -25.07 16.89
CA ALA A 121 25.76 -24.17 16.07
C ALA A 121 26.15 -24.40 14.60
N PRO A 122 25.18 -24.36 13.65
CA PRO A 122 25.49 -24.53 12.24
C PRO A 122 26.61 -23.54 11.90
N GLU A 123 27.68 -24.04 11.27
CA GLU A 123 28.75 -23.17 10.82
C GLU A 123 28.12 -22.10 9.90
N PRO A 124 28.39 -20.81 10.15
CA PRO A 124 27.82 -19.76 9.32
C PRO A 124 28.22 -20.03 7.86
N ALA A 125 27.26 -19.88 6.95
CA ALA A 125 27.53 -19.93 5.53
C ALA A 125 28.73 -19.02 5.20
N PRO A 126 29.60 -19.39 4.25
CA PRO A 126 30.75 -18.57 3.90
C PRO A 126 30.26 -17.16 3.54
N GLU A 127 30.82 -16.15 4.22
CA GLU A 127 30.46 -14.76 3.95
C GLU A 127 30.83 -14.40 2.52
N LEU A 128 29.86 -13.93 1.75
CA LEU A 128 30.09 -13.45 0.39
C LEU A 128 30.98 -12.19 0.45
N SER A 129 31.84 -12.00 -0.56
CA SER A 129 32.48 -10.70 -0.75
C SER A 129 31.43 -9.64 -1.11
N ASP A 130 31.74 -8.36 -0.87
CA ASP A 130 30.80 -7.26 -1.18
C ASP A 130 30.40 -7.25 -2.66
N ALA A 131 31.33 -7.59 -3.56
CA ALA A 131 31.08 -7.67 -5.00
C ALA A 131 30.14 -8.83 -5.35
N GLU A 132 30.33 -9.99 -4.72
CA GLU A 132 29.45 -11.16 -4.93
C GLU A 132 28.06 -10.92 -4.35
N LEU A 133 27.98 -10.33 -3.14
CA LEU A 133 26.71 -9.97 -2.51
C LEU A 133 25.94 -8.97 -3.38
N ARG A 134 26.62 -7.91 -3.86
CA ARG A 134 26.02 -6.96 -4.80
C ARG A 134 25.47 -7.67 -6.02
N GLY A 135 26.30 -8.46 -6.71
CA GLY A 135 25.90 -9.16 -7.93
C GLY A 135 24.72 -10.11 -7.71
N ALA A 136 24.68 -10.81 -6.57
CA ALA A 136 23.57 -11.69 -6.21
C ALA A 136 22.27 -10.91 -5.99
N LEU A 137 22.32 -9.80 -5.24
CA LEU A 137 21.14 -8.97 -4.99
C LEU A 137 20.61 -8.34 -6.28
N GLU A 138 21.47 -7.80 -7.13
CA GLU A 138 21.07 -7.25 -8.44
C GLU A 138 20.39 -8.30 -9.32
N ALA A 139 20.94 -9.52 -9.36
CA ALA A 139 20.37 -10.62 -10.14
C ALA A 139 18.98 -11.03 -9.63
N ILE A 140 18.79 -11.10 -8.31
CA ILE A 140 17.47 -11.42 -7.72
C ILE A 140 16.48 -10.28 -8.03
N LEU A 141 16.86 -9.04 -7.76
CA LEU A 141 16.01 -7.85 -7.95
C LEU A 141 15.59 -7.62 -9.42
N LEU A 142 16.35 -8.14 -10.38
CA LEU A 142 15.99 -8.10 -11.79
C LEU A 142 14.83 -9.04 -12.15
N VAL A 143 14.68 -10.16 -11.42
CA VAL A 143 13.72 -11.23 -11.77
C VAL A 143 12.42 -11.12 -10.96
N VAL A 144 12.44 -10.46 -9.81
CA VAL A 144 11.26 -10.35 -8.92
C VAL A 144 10.15 -9.49 -9.54
N ASP A 145 8.92 -9.96 -9.41
CA ASP A 145 7.69 -9.32 -9.89
C ASP A 145 6.93 -8.56 -8.79
N GLU A 146 7.35 -8.69 -7.53
CA GLU A 146 6.81 -8.00 -6.35
C GLU A 146 7.96 -7.49 -5.44
N PRO A 147 7.71 -6.47 -4.58
CA PRO A 147 8.70 -6.01 -3.60
C PRO A 147 9.12 -7.12 -2.64
N VAL A 148 10.44 -7.31 -2.50
CA VAL A 148 11.01 -8.35 -1.63
C VAL A 148 11.61 -7.73 -0.37
N SER A 149 11.26 -8.27 0.80
CA SER A 149 11.78 -7.76 2.07
C SER A 149 13.28 -8.08 2.25
N GLU A 150 13.98 -7.22 3.00
CA GLU A 150 15.40 -7.42 3.33
C GLU A 150 15.66 -8.76 4.02
N LEU A 151 14.71 -9.21 4.86
CA LEU A 151 14.81 -10.48 5.57
C LEU A 151 14.74 -11.68 4.62
N VAL A 152 13.87 -11.63 3.60
CA VAL A 152 13.79 -12.67 2.58
C VAL A 152 15.06 -12.68 1.72
N LEU A 153 15.55 -11.50 1.32
CA LEU A 153 16.80 -11.39 0.56
C LEU A 153 17.98 -11.97 1.36
N ALA A 154 18.11 -11.61 2.64
CA ALA A 154 19.13 -12.13 3.56
C ALA A 154 19.10 -13.66 3.69
N GLN A 155 17.91 -14.24 3.79
CA GLN A 155 17.74 -15.70 3.82
C GLN A 155 18.19 -16.35 2.51
N VAL A 156 17.85 -15.78 1.36
CA VAL A 156 18.19 -16.35 0.04
C VAL A 156 19.70 -16.26 -0.25
N VAL A 157 20.35 -15.17 0.12
CA VAL A 157 21.81 -15.02 -0.06
C VAL A 157 22.63 -15.62 1.10
N GLU A 158 21.96 -16.16 2.12
CA GLU A 158 22.56 -16.70 3.34
C GLU A 158 23.52 -15.71 4.04
N GLN A 159 23.19 -14.41 4.04
CA GLN A 159 23.98 -13.35 4.67
C GLN A 159 23.20 -12.65 5.80
N PRO A 160 23.88 -11.99 6.76
CA PRO A 160 23.21 -11.21 7.81
C PRO A 160 22.36 -10.06 7.22
N ALA A 161 21.15 -9.86 7.76
CA ALA A 161 20.24 -8.80 7.30
C ALA A 161 20.84 -7.40 7.48
N GLU A 162 21.66 -7.22 8.51
CA GLU A 162 22.41 -5.99 8.80
C GLU A 162 23.38 -5.60 7.69
N ARG A 163 23.78 -6.57 6.84
CA ARG A 163 24.66 -6.35 5.70
C ARG A 163 23.89 -6.13 4.39
N VAL A 164 22.70 -6.73 4.27
CA VAL A 164 21.85 -6.63 3.07
C VAL A 164 21.24 -5.23 2.93
N GLY A 165 20.68 -4.65 4.00
CA GLY A 165 20.08 -3.31 3.95
C GLY A 165 21.04 -2.24 3.43
N PRO A 166 22.23 -2.05 4.04
CA PRO A 166 23.22 -1.09 3.56
C PRO A 166 23.69 -1.34 2.12
N MET A 167 23.84 -2.61 1.72
CA MET A 167 24.21 -2.95 0.35
C MET A 167 23.13 -2.53 -0.66
N LEU A 168 21.84 -2.70 -0.31
CA LEU A 168 20.72 -2.25 -1.15
C LEU A 168 20.69 -0.72 -1.28
N ASP A 169 20.93 0.00 -0.18
CA ASP A 169 21.05 1.46 -0.19
C ASP A 169 22.20 1.92 -1.10
N GLU A 170 23.36 1.26 -1.02
CA GLU A 170 24.50 1.53 -1.89
C GLU A 170 24.21 1.27 -3.37
N ILE A 171 23.52 0.16 -3.69
CA ILE A 171 23.10 -0.16 -5.06
C ILE A 171 22.15 0.92 -5.58
N ALA A 172 21.13 1.30 -4.78
CA ALA A 172 20.16 2.32 -5.14
C ALA A 172 20.82 3.69 -5.40
N ALA A 173 21.75 4.09 -4.52
CA ALA A 173 22.54 5.31 -4.69
C ALA A 173 23.44 5.23 -5.94
N GLY A 174 24.06 4.08 -6.18
CA GLY A 174 24.91 3.84 -7.36
C GLY A 174 24.16 3.99 -8.67
N TYR A 175 22.97 3.38 -8.79
CA TYR A 175 22.12 3.53 -9.97
C TYR A 175 21.66 4.97 -10.21
N THR A 176 21.43 5.71 -9.12
CA THR A 176 21.05 7.12 -9.20
C THR A 176 22.21 8.01 -9.63
N ALA A 177 23.39 7.84 -9.03
CA ALA A 177 24.58 8.60 -9.37
C ALA A 177 25.03 8.36 -10.83
N ALA A 178 24.88 7.15 -11.34
CA ALA A 178 25.22 6.80 -12.72
C ALA A 178 24.15 7.18 -13.76
N GLY A 179 22.97 7.69 -13.34
CA GLY A 179 21.93 8.15 -14.25
C GLY A 179 21.23 7.04 -15.04
N HIS A 180 21.07 5.85 -14.44
CA HIS A 180 20.37 4.74 -15.09
C HIS A 180 18.89 5.07 -15.35
N GLY A 181 18.31 4.46 -16.41
CA GLY A 181 16.88 4.60 -16.74
C GLY A 181 15.92 3.95 -15.74
N PHE A 182 16.46 3.22 -14.78
CA PHE A 182 15.75 2.56 -13.70
C PHE A 182 16.35 2.96 -12.35
N GLU A 183 15.62 2.66 -11.28
CA GLU A 183 16.06 2.88 -9.93
C GLU A 183 15.53 1.80 -8.99
N LEU A 184 16.32 1.49 -7.98
CA LEU A 184 15.95 0.59 -6.90
C LEU A 184 15.23 1.42 -5.83
N ARG A 185 14.00 1.05 -5.49
CA ARG A 185 13.18 1.75 -4.49
C ARG A 185 12.70 0.79 -3.41
N ARG A 186 12.48 1.36 -2.22
CA ARG A 186 11.79 0.71 -1.12
C ARG A 186 10.31 1.08 -1.15
N ALA A 187 9.42 0.10 -1.29
CA ALA A 187 7.97 0.29 -1.30
C ALA A 187 7.28 -0.96 -0.74
N ALA A 188 6.11 -0.77 -0.12
CA ALA A 188 5.34 -1.82 0.55
C ALA A 188 6.16 -2.70 1.51
N GLY A 189 7.18 -2.13 2.18
CA GLY A 189 8.06 -2.86 3.10
C GLY A 189 9.13 -3.74 2.43
N GLY A 190 9.27 -3.68 1.11
CA GLY A 190 10.27 -4.41 0.34
C GLY A 190 11.02 -3.55 -0.68
N TRP A 191 11.91 -4.19 -1.43
CA TRP A 191 12.77 -3.59 -2.45
C TRP A 191 12.43 -4.12 -3.84
N ARG A 192 12.42 -3.23 -4.82
CA ARG A 192 12.15 -3.57 -6.24
C ARG A 192 12.75 -2.54 -7.20
N LEU A 193 13.09 -2.99 -8.41
CA LEU A 193 13.48 -2.13 -9.52
C LEU A 193 12.26 -1.52 -10.22
N TYR A 194 12.32 -0.21 -10.46
CA TYR A 194 11.31 0.56 -11.19
C TYR A 194 11.96 1.38 -12.30
N THR A 195 11.21 1.70 -13.35
CA THR A 195 11.65 2.70 -14.33
C THR A 195 11.57 4.10 -13.72
N ARG A 196 12.52 4.99 -14.07
CA ARG A 196 12.46 6.38 -13.62
C ARG A 196 11.29 7.12 -14.26
N PRO A 197 10.61 8.02 -13.52
CA PRO A 197 9.43 8.74 -14.00
C PRO A 197 9.74 9.65 -15.19
N GLU A 198 10.98 10.14 -15.30
CA GLU A 198 11.48 10.93 -16.44
C GLU A 198 11.33 10.20 -17.79
N TYR A 199 11.37 8.86 -17.77
CA TYR A 199 11.22 8.02 -18.97
C TYR A 199 9.81 7.47 -19.17
N ALA A 200 8.83 7.88 -18.35
CA ALA A 200 7.47 7.35 -18.39
C ALA A 200 6.84 7.43 -19.79
N THR A 201 7.02 8.53 -20.54
CA THR A 201 6.46 8.67 -21.90
C THR A 201 7.00 7.65 -22.90
N TYR A 202 8.23 7.18 -22.73
CA TYR A 202 8.79 6.13 -23.60
C TYR A 202 8.21 4.76 -23.23
N VAL A 203 8.13 4.47 -21.93
CA VAL A 203 7.53 3.23 -21.41
C VAL A 203 6.05 3.16 -21.78
N GLU A 204 5.31 4.26 -21.62
CA GLU A 204 3.90 4.35 -22.02
C GLU A 204 3.72 4.04 -23.50
N ARG A 205 4.50 4.64 -24.41
CA ARG A 205 4.38 4.32 -25.84
C ARG A 205 4.65 2.85 -26.15
N PHE A 206 5.61 2.25 -25.47
CA PHE A 206 5.93 0.82 -25.63
C PHE A 206 4.81 -0.09 -25.08
N VAL A 207 4.21 0.28 -23.95
CA VAL A 207 3.15 -0.51 -23.29
C VAL A 207 1.77 -0.26 -23.92
N LEU A 208 1.50 0.93 -24.44
CA LEU A 208 0.19 1.31 -25.02
C LEU A 208 -0.09 0.68 -26.39
N ASP A 209 0.92 0.11 -27.06
CA ASP A 209 0.70 -0.86 -28.13
C ASP A 209 0.00 -2.15 -27.61
N GLY A 210 -0.22 -2.27 -26.29
CA GLY A 210 -1.04 -3.28 -25.62
C GLY A 210 -1.75 -2.74 -24.36
N GLN A 211 -2.77 -1.88 -24.55
CA GLN A 211 -3.84 -1.56 -23.59
C GLN A 211 -3.44 -1.22 -22.13
N SER A 212 -3.20 0.06 -21.82
CA SER A 212 -3.44 0.58 -20.46
C SER A 212 -4.25 1.88 -20.49
N VAL A 213 -5.52 1.80 -20.05
CA VAL A 213 -6.38 2.99 -19.91
C VAL A 213 -6.04 3.63 -18.56
N ARG A 214 -5.53 4.87 -18.55
CA ARG A 214 -5.30 5.63 -17.30
C ARG A 214 -6.56 5.65 -16.42
N LEU A 215 -6.41 5.69 -15.10
CA LEU A 215 -7.56 5.87 -14.21
C LEU A 215 -8.20 7.24 -14.48
N THR A 216 -9.53 7.26 -14.56
CA THR A 216 -10.29 8.51 -14.65
C THR A 216 -10.22 9.26 -13.32
N GLN A 217 -10.54 10.55 -13.34
CA GLN A 217 -10.62 11.35 -12.12
C GLN A 217 -11.60 10.74 -11.09
N ALA A 218 -12.77 10.30 -11.54
CA ALA A 218 -13.75 9.64 -10.68
C ALA A 218 -13.18 8.36 -10.02
N ALA A 219 -12.31 7.62 -10.71
CA ALA A 219 -11.66 6.45 -10.15
C ALA A 219 -10.59 6.80 -9.12
N LEU A 220 -9.80 7.85 -9.37
CA LEU A 220 -8.82 8.36 -8.40
C LEU A 220 -9.49 8.88 -7.13
N GLU A 221 -10.59 9.61 -7.26
CA GLU A 221 -11.37 10.11 -6.12
C GLU A 221 -11.96 8.96 -5.29
N THR A 222 -12.50 7.92 -5.92
CA THR A 222 -13.03 6.74 -5.20
C THR A 222 -11.90 5.97 -4.51
N LEU A 223 -10.76 5.80 -5.20
CA LEU A 223 -9.59 5.15 -4.63
C LEU A 223 -9.08 5.90 -3.39
N ALA A 224 -9.08 7.24 -3.43
CA ALA A 224 -8.72 8.06 -2.27
C ALA A 224 -9.67 7.82 -1.09
N VAL A 225 -10.99 7.76 -1.32
CA VAL A 225 -11.95 7.45 -0.25
C VAL A 225 -11.66 6.09 0.39
N VAL A 226 -11.36 5.05 -0.41
CA VAL A 226 -10.98 3.74 0.11
C VAL A 226 -9.70 3.83 0.94
N ALA A 227 -8.65 4.46 0.42
CA ALA A 227 -7.35 4.57 1.09
C ALA A 227 -7.44 5.25 2.47
N TYR A 228 -8.23 6.33 2.60
CA TYR A 228 -8.36 7.07 3.86
C TYR A 228 -9.41 6.53 4.83
N LYS A 229 -10.38 5.72 4.37
CA LYS A 229 -11.49 5.23 5.20
C LYS A 229 -11.51 3.71 5.36
N GLN A 230 -10.54 2.98 4.81
CA GLN A 230 -10.46 1.54 4.95
C GLN A 230 -10.40 1.09 6.42
N PRO A 231 -10.98 -0.08 6.76
CA PRO A 231 -11.84 -0.90 5.91
C PRO A 231 -13.23 -0.25 5.71
N VAL A 232 -13.71 -0.17 4.47
CA VAL A 232 -14.95 0.58 4.12
C VAL A 232 -15.89 -0.21 3.22
N THR A 233 -17.21 -0.08 3.44
CA THR A 233 -18.23 -0.73 2.58
C THR A 233 -18.53 0.09 1.33
N ARG A 234 -18.97 -0.59 0.27
CA ARG A 234 -19.41 0.03 -0.99
C ARG A 234 -20.49 1.11 -0.79
N SER A 235 -21.45 0.86 0.09
CA SER A 235 -22.51 1.83 0.40
C SER A 235 -21.95 3.11 1.03
N ARG A 236 -20.98 2.98 1.95
CA ARG A 236 -20.32 4.12 2.60
C ARG A 236 -19.44 4.92 1.63
N ILE A 237 -18.77 4.24 0.69
CA ILE A 237 -18.02 4.91 -0.39
C ILE A 237 -18.97 5.76 -1.25
N SER A 238 -20.07 5.18 -1.72
CA SER A 238 -21.05 5.90 -2.55
C SER A 238 -21.69 7.08 -1.80
N ALA A 239 -21.94 6.93 -0.49
CA ALA A 239 -22.45 8.02 0.34
C ALA A 239 -21.46 9.19 0.44
N ILE A 240 -20.16 8.92 0.69
CA ILE A 240 -19.12 9.97 0.74
C ILE A 240 -18.95 10.65 -0.60
N ARG A 241 -19.03 9.88 -1.71
CA ARG A 241 -18.89 10.40 -3.07
C ARG A 241 -20.13 11.13 -3.59
N GLY A 242 -21.28 10.92 -2.97
CA GLY A 242 -22.57 11.45 -3.42
C GLY A 242 -23.07 10.87 -4.75
N VAL A 243 -22.40 9.85 -5.30
CA VAL A 243 -22.71 9.22 -6.60
C VAL A 243 -22.48 7.71 -6.56
N ASN A 244 -23.11 6.98 -7.49
CA ASN A 244 -22.92 5.53 -7.60
C ASN A 244 -21.47 5.19 -8.01
N CYS A 245 -20.78 4.45 -7.15
CA CYS A 245 -19.38 4.07 -7.33
C CYS A 245 -19.18 2.60 -7.77
N ASP A 246 -20.23 1.84 -8.06
CA ASP A 246 -20.16 0.38 -8.27
C ASP A 246 -19.23 -0.01 -9.44
N GLY A 247 -19.38 0.64 -10.60
CA GLY A 247 -18.54 0.36 -11.77
C GLY A 247 -17.07 0.75 -11.54
N VAL A 248 -16.85 1.82 -10.77
CA VAL A 248 -15.51 2.28 -10.41
C VAL A 248 -14.84 1.31 -9.45
N ILE A 249 -15.54 0.86 -8.41
CA ILE A 249 -15.03 -0.14 -7.46
C ILE A 249 -14.68 -1.42 -8.19
N ARG A 250 -15.55 -1.93 -9.07
CA ARG A 250 -15.25 -3.10 -9.90
C ARG A 250 -13.97 -2.91 -10.71
N THR A 251 -13.82 -1.74 -11.34
CA THR A 251 -12.62 -1.40 -12.11
C THR A 251 -11.35 -1.38 -11.24
N LEU A 252 -11.43 -0.81 -10.03
CA LEU A 252 -10.31 -0.76 -9.10
C LEU A 252 -9.92 -2.15 -8.59
N VAL A 253 -10.90 -3.03 -8.34
CA VAL A 253 -10.67 -4.43 -7.97
C VAL A 253 -10.05 -5.22 -9.12
N THR A 254 -10.59 -5.11 -10.34
CA THR A 254 -10.02 -5.78 -11.53
C THR A 254 -8.59 -5.34 -11.81
N ARG A 255 -8.25 -4.09 -11.48
CA ARG A 255 -6.88 -3.55 -11.61
C ARG A 255 -5.99 -3.85 -10.41
N GLY A 256 -6.49 -4.57 -9.41
CA GLY A 256 -5.74 -4.97 -8.22
C GLY A 256 -5.32 -3.82 -7.31
N LEU A 257 -5.95 -2.64 -7.39
CA LEU A 257 -5.64 -1.49 -6.52
C LEU A 257 -6.44 -1.53 -5.20
N VAL A 258 -7.56 -2.23 -5.22
CA VAL A 258 -8.46 -2.43 -4.08
C VAL A 258 -8.82 -3.92 -4.02
N GLU A 259 -8.97 -4.46 -2.81
CA GLU A 259 -9.39 -5.84 -2.57
C GLU A 259 -10.45 -5.92 -1.48
N GLU A 260 -11.16 -7.04 -1.44
CA GLU A 260 -12.12 -7.36 -0.38
C GLU A 260 -11.39 -7.94 0.83
N CYS A 261 -11.64 -7.39 2.02
CA CYS A 261 -10.95 -7.79 3.25
C CYS A 261 -11.88 -8.34 4.34
N GLY A 262 -13.05 -8.86 3.93
CA GLY A 262 -14.05 -9.46 4.82
C GLY A 262 -15.43 -8.85 4.66
N THR A 263 -16.29 -9.09 5.65
CA THR A 263 -17.65 -8.57 5.68
C THR A 263 -17.91 -7.79 6.97
N GLU A 264 -18.72 -6.73 6.87
CA GLU A 264 -19.18 -5.95 8.02
C GLU A 264 -20.13 -6.80 8.88
N PRO A 265 -19.94 -6.86 10.21
CA PRO A 265 -20.68 -7.77 11.07
C PRO A 265 -22.19 -7.48 11.14
N ASP A 266 -22.59 -6.21 11.05
CA ASP A 266 -24.00 -5.82 11.20
C ASP A 266 -24.80 -5.98 9.89
N SER A 267 -24.20 -5.61 8.75
CA SER A 267 -24.89 -5.61 7.45
C SER A 267 -24.57 -6.83 6.59
N GLY A 268 -23.48 -7.54 6.87
CA GLY A 268 -22.92 -8.58 6.00
C GLY A 268 -22.30 -8.04 4.71
N ALA A 269 -22.19 -6.72 4.52
CA ALA A 269 -21.64 -6.13 3.31
C ALA A 269 -20.12 -6.32 3.21
N PHE A 270 -19.59 -6.52 2.00
CA PHE A 270 -18.15 -6.60 1.78
C PHE A 270 -17.42 -5.30 2.18
N LEU A 271 -16.30 -5.48 2.87
CA LEU A 271 -15.36 -4.42 3.22
C LEU A 271 -14.23 -4.40 2.21
N TYR A 272 -13.85 -3.19 1.80
CA TYR A 272 -12.78 -2.94 0.85
C TYR A 272 -11.59 -2.24 1.52
N ARG A 273 -10.39 -2.58 1.05
CA ARG A 273 -9.12 -1.93 1.42
C ARG A 273 -8.18 -1.83 0.22
N THR A 274 -7.16 -0.99 0.30
CA THR A 274 -6.11 -0.90 -0.70
C THR A 274 -5.15 -2.09 -0.64
N THR A 275 -4.55 -2.43 -1.76
CA THR A 275 -3.61 -3.56 -1.90
C THR A 275 -2.14 -3.13 -1.78
N THR A 276 -1.23 -4.09 -1.81
CA THR A 276 0.22 -3.87 -1.98
C THR A 276 0.52 -3.09 -3.26
N LEU A 277 -0.16 -3.42 -4.37
CA LEU A 277 0.01 -2.73 -5.65
C LEU A 277 -0.29 -1.22 -5.53
N PHE A 278 -1.30 -0.83 -4.74
CA PHE A 278 -1.57 0.58 -4.47
C PHE A 278 -0.38 1.26 -3.78
N LEU A 279 0.18 0.64 -2.74
CA LEU A 279 1.34 1.16 -2.01
C LEU A 279 2.57 1.27 -2.91
N GLU A 280 2.81 0.28 -3.77
CA GLU A 280 3.88 0.31 -4.78
C GLU A 280 3.73 1.49 -5.74
N LYS A 281 2.52 1.74 -6.24
CA LYS A 281 2.25 2.84 -7.17
C LYS A 281 2.42 4.21 -6.52
N LEU A 282 2.12 4.33 -5.22
CA LEU A 282 2.32 5.57 -4.46
C LEU A 282 3.74 5.71 -3.89
N GLY A 283 4.53 4.63 -3.86
CA GLY A 283 5.86 4.62 -3.25
C GLY A 283 5.84 4.69 -1.72
N LEU A 284 4.81 4.11 -1.10
CA LEU A 284 4.63 4.08 0.36
C LEU A 284 4.91 2.68 0.91
N ASN A 285 5.31 2.58 2.18
CA ASN A 285 5.45 1.27 2.84
C ASN A 285 4.16 0.83 3.51
N THR A 286 3.41 1.77 4.08
CA THR A 286 2.13 1.51 4.75
C THR A 286 1.11 2.57 4.37
N VAL A 287 -0.17 2.27 4.58
CA VAL A 287 -1.25 3.22 4.32
C VAL A 287 -1.22 4.39 5.31
N ASP A 288 -0.63 4.20 6.49
CA ASP A 288 -0.51 5.24 7.53
C ASP A 288 0.45 6.38 7.13
N GLU A 289 1.30 6.16 6.12
CA GLU A 289 2.18 7.19 5.55
C GLU A 289 1.44 8.18 4.64
N LEU A 290 0.14 7.97 4.39
CA LEU A 290 -0.67 8.89 3.58
C LEU A 290 -0.74 10.28 4.24
N PRO A 291 -0.65 11.37 3.45
CA PRO A 291 -0.78 12.72 3.97
C PRO A 291 -2.10 12.91 4.73
N PRO A 292 -2.12 13.56 5.91
CA PRO A 292 -3.37 13.81 6.61
C PRO A 292 -4.29 14.66 5.74
N LEU A 293 -5.58 14.36 5.75
CA LEU A 293 -6.59 15.26 5.20
C LEU A 293 -6.47 16.57 5.97
N ALA A 294 -6.05 17.64 5.30
CA ALA A 294 -5.79 18.93 5.93
C ALA A 294 -7.02 19.41 6.72
N PRO A 295 -6.85 20.22 7.79
CA PRO A 295 -7.94 20.73 8.64
C PRO A 295 -8.84 21.79 7.96
N PHE A 296 -8.96 21.79 6.63
CA PHE A 296 -9.83 22.70 5.87
C PHE A 296 -11.16 22.06 5.44
N LEU A 297 -11.47 20.89 5.99
CA LEU A 297 -12.83 20.35 5.96
C LEU A 297 -13.55 20.91 7.20
N PRO A 298 -14.62 21.72 7.06
CA PRO A 298 -15.49 22.02 8.20
C PRO A 298 -16.00 20.70 8.80
N ASP A 299 -16.02 20.62 10.12
CA ASP A 299 -16.25 19.41 10.93
C ASP A 299 -17.67 18.79 10.78
N ASP A 300 -18.47 19.25 9.82
CA ASP A 300 -19.92 19.02 9.80
C ASP A 300 -20.36 17.90 8.83
N VAL A 301 -19.53 16.87 8.63
CA VAL A 301 -19.96 15.66 7.89
C VAL A 301 -20.60 14.58 8.77
N GLU A 302 -20.69 14.81 10.08
CA GLU A 302 -21.39 13.92 11.01
C GLU A 302 -22.89 14.26 11.17
N GLU A 303 -23.35 15.46 10.81
CA GLU A 303 -24.76 15.86 10.96
C GLU A 303 -25.70 15.33 9.86
N LEU A 304 -25.18 14.93 8.69
CA LEU A 304 -26.04 14.43 7.60
C LEU A 304 -26.57 13.00 7.86
N ALA A 305 -26.02 12.29 8.84
CA ALA A 305 -26.47 10.95 9.23
C ALA A 305 -27.67 10.98 10.19
N ASP A 306 -27.89 12.07 10.93
CA ASP A 306 -29.00 12.20 11.89
C ASP A 306 -30.22 12.93 11.34
N ALA A 307 -30.13 13.58 10.17
CA ALA A 307 -31.28 14.20 9.50
C ALA A 307 -32.24 13.21 8.81
N THR A 308 -31.97 11.89 8.90
CA THR A 308 -32.82 10.84 8.31
C THR A 308 -33.31 9.80 9.32
N ARG A 309 -33.27 10.10 10.63
CA ARG A 309 -33.89 9.25 11.66
C ARG A 309 -35.21 9.84 12.16
#